data_AF-A0A839AHJ8-F1
#
_entry.id   AF-A0A839AHJ8-F1
#
_cell.length_a   1.000
_cell.length_b   1.000
_cell.length_c   1.000
_cell.angle_alpha   90.00
_cell.angle_beta   90.00
_cell.angle_gamma   90.00
#
_symmetry.space_group_name_H-M   'P 1'
#
loop_
_entity.id
_entity.type
_entity.pdbx_description
1 polymer ?
#
loop_
_entity_poly.entity_id
_entity_poly.type
_entity_poly.pdbx_seq_one_letter_code
_entity_poly.pdbx_strand_id
1 'polypeptide(L)'
;MASHLHRADVIWHREGDFAANRYSRGHRWRFDGGVEVAASSSPSVVPLPHSVEAAVDPEEAFIAAISSCHMLWFLDFARREGLLVEAYEDRAEGEMARVAPGRLAITRVTLRPEITFSGDRLPERSFVDDLHHKAHEACFIANSVLTEIVVAGLPPRLATTR
;
A
#
# COMPACT_ATOMS: atom_id res chain seq x y z
N MET A 1 17.25 -3.66 -17.11
CA MET A 1 17.68 -3.80 -15.71
C MET A 1 18.12 -5.24 -15.48
N ALA A 2 19.17 -5.47 -14.71
CA ALA A 2 19.51 -6.82 -14.28
C ALA A 2 18.38 -7.36 -13.39
N SER A 3 18.21 -8.68 -13.30
CA SER A 3 17.27 -9.25 -12.33
C SER A 3 17.75 -8.90 -10.92
N HIS A 4 16.89 -8.25 -10.14
CA HIS A 4 17.12 -7.95 -8.73
C HIS A 4 16.24 -8.85 -7.88
N LEU A 5 16.82 -9.49 -6.86
CA LEU A 5 16.09 -10.34 -5.93
C LEU A 5 15.69 -9.53 -4.70
N HIS A 6 14.41 -9.56 -4.35
CA HIS A 6 13.88 -9.02 -3.10
C HIS A 6 13.52 -10.17 -2.16
N ARG A 7 13.91 -10.09 -0.89
CA ARG A 7 13.70 -11.15 0.11
C ARG A 7 12.92 -10.65 1.32
N ALA A 8 11.96 -11.45 1.76
CA ALA A 8 11.30 -11.33 3.05
C ALA A 8 11.27 -12.71 3.73
N ASP A 9 11.68 -12.77 4.99
CA ASP A 9 11.52 -13.96 5.83
C ASP A 9 10.24 -13.80 6.67
N VAL A 10 9.35 -14.79 6.65
CA VAL A 10 8.13 -14.84 7.48
C VAL A 10 8.30 -15.89 8.56
N ILE A 11 8.24 -15.48 9.83
CA ILE A 11 8.65 -16.31 10.96
C ILE A 11 7.54 -16.36 12.01
N TRP A 12 6.89 -17.52 12.12
CA TRP A 12 5.88 -17.81 13.14
C TRP A 12 6.38 -18.90 14.10
N HIS A 13 6.05 -18.75 15.38
CA HIS A 13 6.32 -19.76 16.42
C HIS A 13 5.01 -20.09 17.13
N ARG A 14 4.82 -21.35 17.47
CA ARG A 14 3.57 -21.81 18.07
C ARG A 14 3.36 -21.22 19.46
N GLU A 15 2.28 -20.48 19.62
CA GLU A 15 1.74 -20.03 20.89
C GLU A 15 0.26 -20.40 20.99
N GLY A 16 -0.17 -20.97 22.12
CA GLY A 16 -1.52 -21.48 22.29
C GLY A 16 -1.74 -22.89 21.72
N ASP A 17 -3.01 -23.30 21.66
CA ASP A 17 -3.40 -24.65 21.30
C ASP A 17 -3.69 -24.76 19.79
N PHE A 18 -2.68 -25.24 19.05
CA PHE A 18 -2.76 -25.39 17.61
C PHE A 18 -3.85 -26.39 17.17
N ALA A 19 -3.93 -27.54 17.84
CA ALA A 19 -4.86 -28.61 17.46
C ALA A 19 -6.33 -28.20 17.66
N ALA A 20 -6.59 -27.36 18.68
CA ALA A 20 -7.92 -26.81 18.92
C ALA A 20 -8.19 -25.48 18.18
N ASN A 21 -7.32 -25.07 17.24
CA ASN A 21 -7.43 -23.82 16.51
C ASN A 21 -7.39 -22.53 17.38
N ARG A 22 -6.91 -22.64 18.63
CA ARG A 22 -6.79 -21.53 19.59
C ARG A 22 -5.34 -21.05 19.73
N TYR A 23 -4.62 -20.98 18.61
CA TYR A 23 -3.24 -20.48 18.57
C TYR A 23 -3.19 -19.02 18.12
N SER A 24 -2.14 -18.31 18.53
CA SER A 24 -1.87 -16.94 18.09
C SER A 24 -1.45 -16.90 16.62
N ARG A 25 -2.00 -15.96 15.85
CA ARG A 25 -1.56 -15.64 14.48
C ARG A 25 -0.44 -14.60 14.46
N GLY A 26 -0.04 -14.08 15.62
CA GLY A 26 1.10 -13.19 15.75
C GLY A 26 2.39 -13.84 15.21
N HIS A 27 3.10 -13.11 14.37
CA HIS A 27 4.36 -13.51 13.77
C HIS A 27 5.18 -12.27 13.41
N ARG A 28 6.33 -12.46 12.76
CA ARG A 28 7.19 -11.36 12.30
C ARG A 28 7.60 -11.52 10.84
N TRP A 29 7.74 -10.40 10.15
CA TRP A 29 8.39 -10.30 8.85
C TRP A 29 9.77 -9.68 9.04
N ARG A 30 10.80 -10.26 8.42
CA ARG A 30 12.16 -9.71 8.45
C ARG A 30 12.66 -9.46 7.03
N PHE A 31 13.19 -8.27 6.81
CA PHE A 31 13.69 -7.83 5.52
C PHE A 31 15.23 -7.82 5.50
N ASP A 32 15.81 -7.81 4.31
CA ASP A 32 17.27 -7.88 4.08
C ASP A 32 18.07 -6.73 4.72
N GLY A 33 17.47 -5.55 4.87
CA GLY A 33 18.02 -4.41 5.61
C GLY A 33 18.00 -4.55 7.14
N GLY A 34 17.51 -5.66 7.69
CA GLY A 34 17.46 -5.92 9.14
C GLY A 34 16.21 -5.40 9.85
N VAL A 35 15.28 -4.75 9.14
CA VAL A 35 13.99 -4.32 9.69
C VAL A 35 13.13 -5.55 10.00
N GLU A 36 12.53 -5.55 11.19
CA GLU A 36 11.50 -6.52 11.57
C GLU A 36 10.16 -5.80 11.79
N VAL A 37 9.08 -6.38 11.26
CA VAL A 37 7.71 -5.88 11.38
C VAL A 37 6.86 -6.93 12.08
N ALA A 38 6.12 -6.52 13.10
CA ALA A 38 5.12 -7.37 13.74
C ALA A 38 3.94 -7.57 12.79
N ALA A 39 3.54 -8.82 12.59
CA ALA A 39 2.47 -9.19 11.67
C ALA A 39 1.46 -10.16 12.30
N SER A 40 0.25 -10.19 11.77
CA SER A 40 -0.84 -11.06 12.19
C SER A 40 -1.78 -11.38 11.02
N SER A 41 -2.77 -12.24 11.22
CA SER A 41 -3.98 -12.22 10.39
C SER A 41 -4.84 -10.99 10.71
N SER A 42 -5.65 -10.56 9.74
CA SER A 42 -6.67 -9.53 9.95
C SER A 42 -7.69 -9.96 11.01
N PRO A 43 -8.07 -9.09 11.96
CA PRO A 43 -9.15 -9.35 12.91
C PRO A 43 -10.51 -9.64 12.24
N SER A 44 -10.69 -9.16 11.00
CA SER A 44 -11.91 -9.41 10.20
C SER A 44 -12.00 -10.86 9.69
N VAL A 45 -10.86 -11.56 9.57
CA VAL A 45 -10.76 -12.95 9.10
C VAL A 45 -10.62 -13.92 10.27
N VAL A 46 -9.78 -13.58 11.25
CA VAL A 46 -9.59 -14.35 12.48
C VAL A 46 -9.86 -13.44 13.68
N PRO A 47 -10.91 -13.71 14.48
CA PRO A 47 -11.27 -12.86 15.60
C PRO A 47 -10.20 -12.76 16.68
N LEU A 48 -10.23 -11.67 17.44
CA LEU A 48 -9.52 -11.53 18.70
C LEU A 48 -10.00 -12.61 19.71
N PRO A 49 -9.12 -13.12 20.58
CA PRO A 49 -7.73 -12.71 20.79
C PRO A 49 -6.71 -13.49 19.94
N HIS A 50 -7.14 -14.22 18.90
CA HIS A 50 -6.24 -15.06 18.11
C HIS A 50 -5.44 -14.25 17.07
N SER A 51 -5.97 -13.12 16.62
CA SER A 51 -5.20 -12.08 15.90
C SER A 51 -4.60 -11.07 16.87
N VAL A 52 -3.57 -10.36 16.42
CA VAL A 52 -2.94 -9.24 17.13
C VAL A 52 -3.30 -7.94 16.41
N GLU A 53 -4.21 -7.16 16.99
CA GLU A 53 -4.77 -5.94 16.37
C GLU A 53 -3.70 -4.88 16.03
N ALA A 54 -2.64 -4.76 16.84
CA ALA A 54 -1.59 -3.78 16.62
C ALA A 54 -0.53 -4.21 15.57
N ALA A 55 -0.65 -5.41 15.00
CA ALA A 55 0.30 -5.96 14.04
C ALA A 55 -0.26 -5.83 12.62
N VAL A 56 0.63 -5.63 11.65
CA VAL A 56 0.25 -5.50 10.23
C VAL A 56 -0.37 -6.80 9.74
N ASP A 57 -1.50 -6.72 9.04
CA ASP A 57 -2.05 -7.87 8.32
C ASP A 57 -1.65 -7.89 6.82
N PRO A 58 -1.67 -9.06 6.16
CA PRO A 58 -1.29 -9.18 4.76
C PRO A 58 -2.15 -8.32 3.81
N GLU A 59 -3.44 -8.16 4.11
CA GLU A 59 -4.36 -7.38 3.30
C GLU A 59 -4.01 -5.89 3.33
N GLU A 60 -3.77 -5.33 4.52
CA GLU A 60 -3.30 -3.96 4.72
C GLU A 60 -1.91 -3.73 4.11
N ALA A 61 -0.98 -4.67 4.30
CA ALA A 61 0.35 -4.58 3.71
C ALA A 61 0.32 -4.59 2.17
N PHE A 62 -0.58 -5.36 1.57
CA PHE A 62 -0.77 -5.39 0.13
C PHE A 62 -1.25 -4.04 -0.41
N ILE A 63 -2.25 -3.43 0.25
CA ILE A 63 -2.75 -2.09 -0.10
C ILE A 63 -1.63 -1.05 0.05
N ALA A 64 -0.90 -1.09 1.15
CA ALA A 64 0.22 -0.19 1.42
C ALA A 64 1.34 -0.32 0.36
N ALA A 65 1.66 -1.54 -0.09
CA ALA A 65 2.68 -1.77 -1.12
C ALA A 65 2.26 -1.18 -2.47
N ILE A 66 0.98 -1.32 -2.87
CA ILE A 66 0.44 -0.71 -4.09
C ILE A 66 0.52 0.82 -4.00
N SER A 67 -0.01 1.39 -2.93
CA SER A 67 -0.01 2.83 -2.69
C SER A 67 1.41 3.41 -2.70
N SER A 68 2.33 2.78 -1.96
CA SER A 68 3.73 3.24 -1.88
C SER A 68 4.45 3.14 -3.22
N CYS A 69 4.22 2.09 -4.00
CA CYS A 69 4.81 1.98 -5.35
C CYS A 69 4.33 3.09 -6.28
N HIS A 70 3.02 3.37 -6.28
CA HIS A 70 2.44 4.45 -7.06
C HIS A 70 2.99 5.82 -6.64
N MET A 71 3.04 6.08 -5.33
CA MET A 71 3.61 7.31 -4.76
C MET A 71 5.05 7.54 -5.25
N LEU A 72 5.91 6.52 -5.17
CA LEU A 72 7.32 6.65 -5.56
C LEU A 72 7.49 7.04 -7.04
N TRP A 73 6.66 6.48 -7.92
CA TRP A 73 6.64 6.86 -9.33
C TRP A 73 6.05 8.26 -9.56
N PHE A 74 4.98 8.60 -8.85
CA PHE A 74 4.40 9.94 -8.92
C PHE A 74 5.42 11.01 -8.52
N LEU A 75 6.13 10.81 -7.40
CA LEU A 75 7.16 11.73 -6.92
C LEU A 75 8.32 11.87 -7.91
N ASP A 76 8.75 10.77 -8.53
CA ASP A 76 9.77 10.78 -9.58
C ASP A 76 9.32 11.60 -10.80
N PHE A 77 8.10 11.41 -11.29
CA PHE A 77 7.59 12.17 -12.43
C PHE A 77 7.36 13.64 -12.08
N ALA A 78 6.79 13.94 -10.91
CA ALA A 78 6.59 15.32 -10.46
C ALA A 78 7.92 16.10 -10.42
N ARG A 79 9.00 15.51 -9.88
CA ARG A 79 10.31 16.20 -9.86
C ARG A 79 10.90 16.40 -11.24
N ARG A 80 10.66 15.50 -12.20
CA ARG A 80 11.16 15.63 -13.58
C ARG A 80 10.48 16.77 -14.32
N GLU A 81 9.23 17.04 -13.98
CA GLU A 81 8.46 18.20 -14.46
C GLU A 81 8.76 19.50 -13.67
N GLY A 82 9.70 19.47 -12.73
CA GLY A 82 10.08 20.64 -11.93
C GLY A 82 9.08 21.03 -10.84
N LEU A 83 8.11 20.17 -10.51
CA LEU A 83 7.21 20.40 -9.38
C LEU A 83 7.92 20.09 -8.06
N LEU A 84 7.69 20.94 -7.05
CA LEU A 84 8.18 20.73 -5.70
C LEU A 84 7.04 20.20 -4.81
N VAL A 85 7.08 18.90 -4.51
CA VAL A 85 6.13 18.24 -3.61
C VAL A 85 6.64 18.31 -2.17
N GLU A 86 5.85 18.90 -1.28
CA GLU A 86 6.13 19.00 0.16
C GLU A 86 5.57 17.81 0.94
N ALA A 87 4.38 17.35 0.56
CA ALA A 87 3.74 16.22 1.21
C ALA A 87 2.93 15.41 0.20
N TYR A 88 2.90 14.10 0.42
CA TYR A 88 2.04 13.14 -0.26
C TYR A 88 1.47 12.24 0.83
N GLU A 89 0.16 12.25 0.97
CA GLU A 89 -0.56 11.35 1.88
C GLU A 89 -1.58 10.58 1.06
N ASP A 90 -1.65 9.26 1.23
CA ASP A 90 -2.64 8.43 0.55
C ASP A 90 -3.44 7.63 1.57
N ARG A 91 -4.76 7.85 1.55
CA ARG A 91 -5.74 7.09 2.35
C ARG A 91 -6.30 5.97 1.50
N ALA A 92 -5.43 5.02 1.15
CA ALA A 92 -5.77 3.90 0.28
C ALA A 92 -6.68 2.89 1.00
N GLU A 93 -7.62 2.32 0.26
CA GLU A 93 -8.58 1.32 0.74
C GLU A 93 -8.60 0.13 -0.21
N GLY A 94 -8.76 -1.09 0.32
CA GLY A 94 -8.90 -2.31 -0.45
C GLY A 94 -10.21 -3.03 -0.15
N GLU A 95 -10.82 -3.61 -1.17
CA GLU A 95 -12.06 -4.36 -1.09
C GLU A 95 -11.84 -5.83 -1.40
N MET A 96 -12.26 -6.71 -0.49
CA MET A 96 -12.29 -8.15 -0.72
C MET A 96 -13.61 -8.57 -1.33
N ALA A 97 -13.57 -9.34 -2.42
CA ALA A 97 -14.75 -9.92 -3.03
C ALA A 97 -14.52 -11.37 -3.50
N ARG A 98 -15.62 -12.06 -3.76
CA ARG A 98 -15.60 -13.43 -4.30
C ARG A 98 -15.26 -13.42 -5.79
N VAL A 99 -14.23 -14.18 -6.15
CA VAL A 99 -13.80 -14.36 -7.55
C VAL A 99 -14.17 -15.73 -8.12
N ALA A 100 -14.51 -16.70 -7.25
CA ALA A 100 -15.01 -18.04 -7.60
C ALA A 100 -15.59 -18.75 -6.36
N PRO A 101 -16.27 -19.91 -6.49
CA PRO A 101 -16.70 -20.72 -5.35
C PRO A 101 -15.52 -21.00 -4.39
N GLY A 102 -15.68 -20.61 -3.13
CA GLY A 102 -14.62 -20.75 -2.11
C GLY A 102 -13.39 -19.83 -2.26
N ARG A 103 -13.34 -18.95 -3.27
CA ARG A 103 -12.18 -18.08 -3.53
C ARG A 103 -12.54 -16.60 -3.34
N LEU A 104 -11.83 -15.95 -2.41
CA LEU A 104 -11.85 -14.51 -2.18
C LEU A 104 -10.51 -13.91 -2.64
N ALA A 105 -10.52 -12.63 -3.02
CA ALA A 105 -9.31 -11.85 -3.30
C ALA A 105 -9.59 -10.38 -2.99
N ILE A 106 -8.54 -9.59 -2.78
CA ILE A 106 -8.64 -8.12 -2.86
C ILE A 106 -8.84 -7.79 -4.34
N THR A 107 -10.09 -7.52 -4.73
CA THR A 107 -10.46 -7.31 -6.13
C THR A 107 -10.30 -5.87 -6.58
N ARG A 108 -10.35 -4.93 -5.63
CA ARG A 108 -10.20 -3.50 -5.90
C ARG A 108 -9.35 -2.83 -4.83
N VAL A 109 -8.50 -1.90 -5.25
CA VAL A 109 -7.79 -0.95 -4.40
C VAL A 109 -8.06 0.46 -4.92
N THR A 110 -8.53 1.34 -4.04
CA THR A 110 -8.74 2.76 -4.36
C THR A 110 -7.66 3.58 -3.67
N LEU A 111 -6.81 4.24 -4.46
CA LEU A 111 -5.83 5.21 -3.99
C LEU A 111 -6.48 6.59 -3.92
N ARG A 112 -6.24 7.33 -2.84
CA ARG A 112 -6.77 8.68 -2.57
C ARG A 112 -5.63 9.64 -2.23
N PRO A 113 -4.68 9.86 -3.15
CA PRO A 113 -3.55 10.72 -2.90
C PRO A 113 -3.99 12.17 -2.69
N GLU A 114 -3.47 12.76 -1.62
CA GLU A 114 -3.56 14.16 -1.28
C GLU A 114 -2.15 14.77 -1.32
N ILE A 115 -1.94 15.67 -2.28
CA ILE A 115 -0.60 16.20 -2.57
C ILE A 115 -0.55 17.67 -2.17
N THR A 116 0.51 18.03 -1.45
CA THR A 116 0.83 19.41 -1.12
C THR A 116 2.04 19.85 -1.94
N PHE A 117 1.87 20.88 -2.76
CA PHE A 117 2.94 21.48 -3.56
C PHE A 117 3.43 22.79 -2.95
N SER A 118 4.70 23.09 -3.17
CA SER A 118 5.27 24.42 -2.93
C SER A 118 5.14 25.33 -4.14
N GLY A 119 5.34 26.64 -3.92
CA GLY A 119 5.33 27.68 -4.96
C GLY A 119 4.10 28.59 -4.90
N ASP A 120 3.99 29.49 -5.89
CA ASP A 120 2.98 30.55 -5.89
C ASP A 120 1.62 30.11 -6.46
N ARG A 121 1.60 29.01 -7.23
CA ARG A 121 0.40 28.51 -7.91
C ARG A 121 0.39 26.99 -7.96
N LEU A 122 -0.81 26.42 -7.90
CA LEU A 122 -1.00 24.99 -8.11
C LEU A 122 -0.73 24.61 -9.57
N PRO A 123 -0.18 23.41 -9.83
CA PRO A 123 -0.26 22.81 -11.15
C PRO A 123 -1.72 22.63 -11.56
N GLU A 124 -1.98 22.66 -12.86
CA GLU A 124 -3.31 22.43 -13.39
C GLU A 124 -3.78 21.00 -13.07
N ARG A 125 -5.06 20.81 -12.75
CA ARG A 125 -5.55 19.51 -12.28
C ARG A 125 -5.35 18.39 -13.31
N SER A 126 -5.61 18.67 -14.58
CA SER A 126 -5.35 17.75 -15.70
C SER A 126 -3.90 17.28 -15.73
N PHE A 127 -2.96 18.19 -15.47
CA PHE A 127 -1.54 17.85 -15.44
C PHE A 127 -1.18 16.90 -14.29
N VAL A 128 -1.78 17.11 -13.10
CA VAL A 128 -1.61 16.20 -11.96
C VAL A 128 -2.24 14.84 -12.24
N ASP A 129 -3.42 14.82 -12.87
CA ASP A 129 -4.11 13.60 -13.28
C ASP A 129 -3.25 12.80 -14.28
N ASP A 130 -2.60 13.47 -15.24
CA ASP A 130 -1.67 12.86 -16.19
C ASP A 130 -0.44 12.25 -15.49
N LEU A 131 0.09 12.91 -14.45
CA LEU A 131 1.19 12.36 -13.64
C LEU A 131 0.78 11.11 -12.88
N HIS A 132 -0.43 11.09 -12.31
CA HIS A 132 -0.97 9.89 -11.66
C HIS A 132 -1.20 8.74 -12.64
N HIS A 133 -1.66 9.02 -13.85
CA HIS A 133 -1.81 8.01 -14.89
C HIS A 133 -0.47 7.41 -15.29
N LYS A 134 0.54 8.25 -15.57
CA LYS A 134 1.91 7.78 -15.85
C LYS A 134 2.47 6.95 -14.71
N ALA A 135 2.27 7.38 -13.46
CA ALA A 135 2.72 6.66 -12.27
C ALA A 135 2.07 5.28 -12.11
N HIS A 136 0.80 5.16 -12.48
CA HIS A 136 0.08 3.88 -12.47
C HIS A 136 0.68 2.90 -13.48
N GLU A 137 0.87 3.32 -14.74
CA GLU A 137 1.46 2.50 -15.80
C GLU A 137 2.90 2.04 -15.46
N ALA A 138 3.67 2.91 -14.79
CA ALA A 138 5.05 2.61 -14.42
C ALA A 138 5.16 1.74 -13.14
N CYS A 139 4.12 1.67 -12.31
CA CYS A 139 4.20 1.01 -11.01
C CYS A 139 4.36 -0.51 -11.14
N PHE A 140 5.50 -1.02 -10.66
CA PHE A 140 5.83 -2.45 -10.69
C PHE A 140 4.79 -3.31 -9.97
N ILE A 141 4.27 -2.86 -8.83
CA ILE A 141 3.28 -3.62 -8.05
C ILE A 141 1.92 -3.64 -8.75
N ALA A 142 1.49 -2.51 -9.33
CA ALA A 142 0.27 -2.45 -10.13
C ALA A 142 0.35 -3.40 -11.33
N ASN A 143 1.50 -3.46 -12.00
CA ASN A 143 1.77 -4.36 -13.11
C ASN A 143 1.92 -5.85 -12.71
N SER A 144 1.88 -6.16 -11.41
CA SER A 144 2.08 -7.51 -10.88
C SER A 144 0.79 -8.16 -10.35
N VAL A 145 -0.35 -7.47 -10.39
CA VAL A 145 -1.60 -7.91 -9.76
C VAL A 145 -2.77 -7.92 -10.73
N LEU A 146 -3.80 -8.72 -10.42
CA LEU A 146 -5.09 -8.72 -11.13
C LEU A 146 -6.11 -7.76 -10.50
N THR A 147 -5.80 -7.22 -9.32
CA THR A 147 -6.63 -6.27 -8.59
C THR A 147 -6.87 -5.02 -9.43
N GLU A 148 -8.13 -4.58 -9.55
CA GLU A 148 -8.46 -3.28 -10.14
C GLU A 148 -7.88 -2.18 -9.23
N ILE A 149 -7.01 -1.33 -9.76
CA ILE A 149 -6.46 -0.21 -8.99
C ILE A 149 -7.01 1.09 -9.59
N VAL A 150 -7.71 1.86 -8.75
CA VAL A 150 -8.33 3.13 -9.14
C VAL A 150 -7.63 4.28 -8.41
N VAL A 151 -7.22 5.30 -9.13
CA VAL A 151 -6.67 6.53 -8.55
C VAL A 151 -7.76 7.59 -8.46
N ALA A 152 -8.28 7.81 -7.26
CA ALA A 152 -9.26 8.83 -6.93
C ALA A 152 -8.57 10.04 -6.27
N GLY A 153 -7.61 10.64 -6.99
CA GLY A 153 -6.80 11.76 -6.50
C GLY A 153 -7.65 12.94 -6.02
N LEU A 154 -7.29 13.46 -4.85
CA LEU A 154 -7.94 14.63 -4.25
C LEU A 154 -7.37 15.93 -4.84
N PRO A 155 -8.10 17.05 -4.80
CA PRO A 155 -7.57 18.33 -5.23
C PRO A 155 -6.26 18.68 -4.52
N PRO A 156 -5.19 19.04 -5.26
CA PRO A 156 -3.92 19.36 -4.64
C PRO A 156 -3.99 20.65 -3.82
N ARG A 157 -3.10 20.77 -2.83
CA ARG A 157 -3.02 21.92 -1.92
C ARG A 157 -1.70 22.65 -2.08
N LEU A 158 -1.69 23.95 -1.80
CA LEU A 158 -0.44 24.70 -1.64
C LEU A 158 0.03 24.58 -0.19
N ALA A 159 1.35 24.48 -0.01
CA ALA A 159 1.96 24.61 1.29
C ALA A 159 1.59 25.98 1.88
N THR A 160 1.15 25.98 3.13
CA THR A 160 0.95 27.23 3.86
C THR A 160 2.32 27.83 4.18
N THR A 161 2.56 29.06 3.73
CA THR A 161 3.78 29.80 4.07
C THR A 161 3.82 29.94 5.59
N ARG A 162 4.84 29.38 6.25
CA ARG A 162 5.10 29.61 7.68
C ARG A 162 5.85 30.92 7.87
#